data_AF-A0A6I1WSY4-F1
#
_entry.id   AF-A0A6I1WSY4-F1
#
_cell.length_a   1.000
_cell.length_b   1.000
_cell.length_c   1.000
_cell.angle_alpha   90.00
_cell.angle_beta   90.00
_cell.angle_gamma   90.00
#
_symmetry.space_group_name_H-M   'P 1'
#
loop_
_entity.id
_entity.type
_entity.pdbx_description
1 polymer ?
#
loop_
_entity_poly.entity_id
_entity_poly.type
_entity_poly.pdbx_seq_one_letter_code
_entity_poly.pdbx_strand_id
1 'polypeptide(L)'
;MAVVFFLPWVSAAKELRIADLRLIPYERGRLPGELLGIPQEAFDGVLGNYGDRGFGAQPSQPIQQAAVIIWDEDTPGLEASDAQIQQRLVQCSYLAFSALVGRSLCSTSDYCNADTLQVVAQRFDVASPAHSCVTTRRRDGGTQNMLAGRAGLKFIRPYHVDNSSRITLDIPLLEALLKLPAGELKERIDEAVVSFLRANTDASSIDERSELILMRVAIDTLLDVPHDKAAFRRAINEHFDELPNPPIWHKGSLDEQWWCKHWDKHVNRPLDAWVHDFCAARNAAAHGPANGERGSIWPRHNHLIFSAWLLPLIVKKLLAQSGLYEFTAEDKVARAGFEAFLAHDLLAFTDKDENKVWWQRAESELYLPLLAEQLQRACE
;
A
#
# COMPACT_ATOMS: atom_id res chain seq x y z
N MET A 1 24.29 1.32 -20.28
CA MET A 1 24.46 1.23 -18.81
C MET A 1 23.33 0.38 -18.26
N ALA A 2 23.69 -0.62 -17.45
CA ALA A 2 22.73 -1.53 -16.83
C ALA A 2 21.85 -0.80 -15.81
N VAL A 3 20.61 -1.29 -15.65
CA VAL A 3 19.65 -0.80 -14.67
C VAL A 3 19.09 -1.98 -13.89
N VAL A 4 19.29 -1.98 -12.58
CA VAL A 4 18.67 -2.98 -11.71
C VAL A 4 17.46 -2.37 -11.01
N PHE A 5 16.35 -3.11 -11.01
CA PHE A 5 15.16 -2.81 -10.21
C PHE A 5 15.14 -3.75 -9.01
N PHE A 6 14.95 -3.23 -7.80
CA PHE A 6 14.95 -4.08 -6.61
C PHE A 6 14.19 -3.44 -5.45
N LEU A 7 13.71 -4.30 -4.56
CA LEU A 7 13.20 -3.96 -3.23
C LEU A 7 14.33 -4.16 -2.22
N PRO A 8 14.99 -3.10 -1.72
CA PRO A 8 16.13 -3.23 -0.82
C PRO A 8 15.75 -3.81 0.55
N TRP A 9 14.49 -3.65 0.97
CA TRP A 9 14.04 -3.98 2.33
C TRP A 9 13.15 -5.22 2.41
N VAL A 10 12.91 -5.88 1.27
CA VAL A 10 12.05 -7.06 1.17
C VAL A 10 12.83 -8.20 0.56
N SER A 11 12.80 -9.35 1.21
CA SER A 11 13.34 -10.59 0.66
C SER A 11 12.22 -11.44 0.03
N ALA A 12 12.47 -12.01 -1.14
CA ALA A 12 11.65 -13.10 -1.67
C ALA A 12 12.22 -14.44 -1.17
N ALA A 13 11.38 -15.36 -0.71
CA ALA A 13 11.84 -16.70 -0.28
C ALA A 13 12.19 -17.60 -1.48
N LYS A 14 11.53 -17.37 -2.62
CA LYS A 14 11.71 -18.07 -3.89
C LYS A 14 11.38 -17.12 -5.02
N GLU A 15 11.77 -17.47 -6.24
CA GLU A 15 11.33 -16.74 -7.43
C GLU A 15 9.80 -16.77 -7.51
N LEU A 16 9.21 -15.59 -7.69
CA LEU A 16 7.78 -15.42 -7.92
C LEU A 16 7.58 -14.81 -9.31
N ARG A 17 6.74 -15.46 -10.13
CA ARG A 17 6.39 -15.00 -11.47
C ARG A 17 4.94 -14.57 -11.49
N ILE A 18 4.68 -13.35 -11.93
CA ILE A 18 3.34 -12.74 -11.97
C ILE A 18 3.23 -11.98 -13.31
N ALA A 19 2.42 -12.51 -14.23
CA ALA A 19 2.45 -12.08 -15.63
C ALA A 19 3.91 -12.03 -16.15
N ASP A 20 4.35 -10.90 -16.72
CA ASP A 20 5.69 -10.73 -17.26
C ASP A 20 6.72 -10.30 -16.19
N LEU A 21 6.30 -10.06 -14.94
CA LEU A 21 7.16 -9.61 -13.85
C LEU A 21 7.69 -10.81 -13.06
N ARG A 22 9.00 -10.82 -12.78
CA ARG A 22 9.66 -11.81 -11.95
C ARG A 22 10.34 -11.15 -10.76
N LEU A 23 9.98 -11.60 -9.56
CA LEU A 23 10.61 -11.22 -8.31
C LEU A 23 11.60 -12.31 -7.91
N ILE A 24 12.88 -12.00 -8.02
CA ILE A 24 14.00 -12.93 -7.84
C ILE A 24 14.64 -12.70 -6.48
N PRO A 25 14.88 -13.76 -5.69
CA PRO A 25 15.59 -13.64 -4.42
C PRO A 25 17.04 -13.17 -4.65
N TYR A 26 17.45 -12.18 -3.86
CA TYR A 26 18.85 -11.80 -3.73
C TYR A 26 19.37 -12.22 -2.35
N GLU A 27 20.53 -12.86 -2.34
CA GLU A 27 21.29 -13.22 -1.14
C GLU A 27 22.76 -12.89 -1.44
N ARG A 28 23.34 -11.97 -0.66
CA ARG A 28 24.68 -11.46 -0.91
C ARG A 28 25.70 -12.59 -1.04
N GLY A 29 26.51 -12.55 -2.11
CA GLY A 29 27.52 -13.56 -2.41
C GLY A 29 26.98 -14.91 -2.89
N ARG A 30 25.67 -15.08 -3.07
CA ARG A 30 25.07 -16.38 -3.39
C ARG A 30 23.97 -16.35 -4.45
N LEU A 31 22.95 -15.50 -4.29
CA LEU A 31 21.81 -15.40 -5.20
C LEU A 31 21.69 -13.96 -5.73
N PRO A 32 21.27 -13.75 -7.01
CA PRO A 32 20.78 -14.75 -7.96
C PRO A 32 21.87 -15.57 -8.68
N GLY A 33 23.15 -15.33 -8.41
CA GLY A 33 24.26 -15.88 -9.18
C GLY A 33 24.52 -15.01 -10.41
N GLU A 34 24.58 -15.61 -11.59
CA GLU A 34 24.61 -14.88 -12.84
C GLU A 34 23.18 -14.72 -13.38
N LEU A 35 22.77 -13.47 -13.66
CA LEU A 35 21.44 -13.17 -14.18
C LEU A 35 21.57 -12.23 -15.37
N LEU A 36 21.08 -12.67 -16.54
CA LEU A 36 21.10 -11.89 -17.78
C LEU A 36 22.50 -11.33 -18.10
N GLY A 37 23.55 -12.15 -17.91
CA GLY A 37 24.94 -11.77 -18.15
C GLY A 37 25.55 -10.83 -17.11
N ILE A 38 24.83 -10.53 -16.02
CA ILE A 38 25.34 -9.76 -14.87
C ILE A 38 25.80 -10.74 -13.79
N PRO A 39 27.08 -10.72 -13.37
CA PRO A 39 27.59 -11.61 -12.34
C PRO A 39 27.14 -11.18 -10.93
N GLN A 40 27.16 -12.13 -9.98
CA GLN A 40 26.79 -11.89 -8.58
C GLN A 40 27.54 -10.71 -7.94
N GLU A 41 28.84 -10.60 -8.21
CA GLU A 41 29.68 -9.52 -7.67
C GLU A 41 29.17 -8.13 -8.07
N ALA A 42 28.54 -8.02 -9.25
CA ALA A 42 27.95 -6.76 -9.69
C ALA A 42 26.68 -6.42 -8.91
N PHE A 43 25.80 -7.41 -8.65
CA PHE A 43 24.66 -7.21 -7.76
C PHE A 43 25.12 -6.84 -6.34
N ASP A 44 26.12 -7.55 -5.80
CA ASP A 44 26.67 -7.28 -4.47
C ASP A 44 27.29 -5.89 -4.34
N GLY A 45 27.91 -5.39 -5.42
CA GLY A 45 28.42 -4.03 -5.49
C GLY A 45 27.32 -2.98 -5.42
N VAL A 46 26.25 -3.13 -6.21
CA VAL A 46 25.15 -2.17 -6.26
C VAL A 46 24.31 -2.20 -4.98
N LEU A 47 23.81 -3.38 -4.62
CA LEU A 47 22.96 -3.58 -3.44
C LEU A 47 23.76 -3.36 -2.14
N GLY A 48 25.08 -3.52 -2.18
CA GLY A 48 25.96 -3.19 -1.06
C GLY A 48 26.03 -1.72 -0.68
N ASN A 49 25.44 -0.80 -1.46
CA ASN A 49 25.26 0.59 -1.06
C ASN A 49 24.06 0.81 -0.11
N TYR A 50 23.22 -0.21 0.05
CA TYR A 50 22.05 -0.24 0.91
C TYR A 50 22.36 -1.03 2.18
N GLY A 51 21.89 -0.56 3.33
CA GLY A 51 22.24 -1.17 4.61
C GLY A 51 21.15 -1.15 5.65
N ASP A 52 21.19 -2.16 6.50
CA ASP A 52 20.39 -2.26 7.70
C ASP A 52 20.85 -1.25 8.75
N ARG A 53 19.91 -0.82 9.59
CA ARG A 53 20.20 0.02 10.75
C ARG A 53 21.10 -0.75 11.72
N GLY A 54 22.13 -0.09 12.23
CA GLY A 54 22.88 -0.60 13.38
C GLY A 54 22.02 -0.60 14.64
N PHE A 55 22.27 -1.53 15.57
CA PHE A 55 21.60 -1.58 16.87
C PHE A 55 22.60 -1.48 18.01
N GLY A 56 22.43 -0.48 18.88
CA GLY A 56 23.37 -0.20 19.98
C GLY A 56 24.78 0.09 19.48
N ALA A 57 25.74 -0.75 19.86
CA ALA A 57 27.14 -0.63 19.44
C ALA A 57 27.44 -1.29 18.08
N GLN A 58 26.47 -2.00 17.48
CA GLN A 58 26.69 -2.65 16.19
C GLN A 58 26.57 -1.62 15.05
N PRO A 59 27.59 -1.45 14.21
CA PRO A 59 27.52 -0.55 13.06
C PRO A 59 26.52 -1.09 12.02
N SER A 60 25.98 -0.17 11.20
CA SER A 60 25.17 -0.56 10.05
C SER A 60 25.93 -1.52 9.14
N GLN A 61 25.24 -2.51 8.62
CA GLN A 61 25.78 -3.53 7.73
C GLN A 61 25.06 -3.45 6.38
N PRO A 62 25.74 -3.80 5.28
CA PRO A 62 25.06 -3.96 4.01
C PRO A 62 23.93 -4.99 4.11
N ILE A 63 22.86 -4.75 3.35
CA ILE A 63 21.76 -5.72 3.25
C ILE A 63 22.29 -7.09 2.81
N GLN A 64 21.79 -8.13 3.47
CA GLN A 64 22.13 -9.52 3.13
C GLN A 64 21.12 -10.13 2.17
N GLN A 65 19.88 -9.64 2.21
CA GLN A 65 18.78 -10.14 1.40
C GLN A 65 17.98 -8.97 0.81
N ALA A 66 17.44 -9.20 -0.38
CA ALA A 66 16.57 -8.30 -1.10
C ALA A 66 15.76 -9.09 -2.12
N ALA A 67 14.98 -8.39 -2.92
CA ALA A 67 14.32 -8.96 -4.08
C ALA A 67 14.63 -8.12 -5.32
N VAL A 68 15.22 -8.75 -6.33
CA VAL A 68 15.49 -8.15 -7.64
C VAL A 68 14.26 -8.34 -8.51
N ILE A 69 13.89 -7.33 -9.27
CA ILE A 69 12.75 -7.35 -10.18
C ILE A 69 13.30 -7.35 -11.59
N ILE A 70 12.87 -8.32 -12.39
CA ILE A 70 13.12 -8.36 -13.84
C ILE A 70 11.82 -8.63 -14.58
N TRP A 71 11.85 -8.38 -15.88
CA TRP A 71 10.76 -8.69 -16.79
C TRP A 71 11.15 -9.81 -17.74
N ASP A 72 10.17 -10.47 -18.34
CA ASP A 72 10.41 -11.55 -19.31
C ASP A 72 11.05 -11.02 -20.60
N GLU A 73 10.76 -9.77 -21.00
CA GLU A 73 11.41 -9.14 -22.14
C GLU A 73 12.80 -8.55 -21.86
N ASP A 74 13.33 -8.68 -20.64
CA ASP A 74 14.65 -8.15 -20.31
C ASP A 74 15.77 -8.84 -21.11
N THR A 75 16.66 -8.02 -21.65
CA THR A 75 17.80 -8.47 -22.44
C THR A 75 19.07 -8.60 -21.59
N PRO A 76 20.06 -9.40 -22.03
CA PRO A 76 21.36 -9.45 -21.39
C PRO A 76 21.97 -8.05 -21.20
N GLY A 77 22.49 -7.78 -20.00
CA GLY A 77 23.02 -6.47 -19.62
C GLY A 77 22.02 -5.52 -18.95
N LEU A 78 20.72 -5.86 -18.90
CA LEU A 78 19.68 -5.07 -18.22
C LEU A 78 19.64 -3.60 -18.66
N GLU A 79 19.81 -3.33 -19.95
CA GLU A 79 19.77 -1.97 -20.46
C GLU A 79 18.33 -1.47 -20.61
N ALA A 80 18.04 -0.32 -19.99
CA ALA A 80 16.73 0.33 -20.08
C ALA A 80 16.86 1.82 -20.39
N SER A 81 16.05 2.29 -21.32
CA SER A 81 15.81 3.71 -21.59
C SER A 81 15.05 4.38 -20.44
N ASP A 82 15.09 5.70 -20.34
CA ASP A 82 14.37 6.41 -19.28
C ASP A 82 12.85 6.21 -19.35
N ALA A 83 12.29 6.10 -20.56
CA ALA A 83 10.87 5.78 -20.75
C ALA A 83 10.51 4.39 -20.20
N GLN A 84 11.35 3.38 -20.48
CA GLN A 84 11.18 2.04 -19.91
C GLN A 84 11.31 2.04 -18.38
N ILE A 85 12.24 2.83 -17.83
CA ILE A 85 12.37 2.97 -16.37
C ILE A 85 11.09 3.53 -15.76
N GLN A 86 10.53 4.60 -16.32
CA GLN A 86 9.29 5.19 -15.80
C GLN A 86 8.12 4.21 -15.89
N GLN A 87 7.96 3.51 -17.01
CA GLN A 87 6.92 2.49 -17.19
C GLN A 87 7.04 1.37 -16.15
N ARG A 88 8.26 0.87 -15.91
CA ARG A 88 8.53 -0.19 -14.93
C ARG A 88 8.31 0.26 -13.50
N LEU A 89 8.63 1.51 -13.17
CA LEU A 89 8.33 2.08 -11.86
C LEU A 89 6.82 2.19 -11.62
N VAL A 90 6.01 2.49 -12.64
CA VAL A 90 4.54 2.43 -12.55
C VAL A 90 4.08 1.00 -12.27
N GLN A 91 4.58 0.00 -12.99
CA GLN A 91 4.25 -1.42 -12.72
C GLN A 91 4.67 -1.85 -11.30
N CYS A 92 5.83 -1.38 -10.83
CA CYS A 92 6.29 -1.61 -9.46
C CYS A 92 5.39 -0.95 -8.42
N SER A 93 4.71 0.15 -8.75
CA SER A 93 3.71 0.74 -7.86
C SER A 93 2.50 -0.17 -7.68
N TYR A 94 2.12 -0.96 -8.69
CA TYR A 94 1.10 -2.00 -8.54
C TYR A 94 1.56 -3.13 -7.66
N LEU A 95 2.81 -3.55 -7.77
CA LEU A 95 3.38 -4.55 -6.87
C LEU A 95 3.32 -4.07 -5.41
N ALA A 96 3.75 -2.84 -5.15
CA ALA A 96 3.66 -2.24 -3.82
C ALA A 96 2.20 -2.13 -3.35
N PHE A 97 1.30 -1.68 -4.21
CA PHE A 97 -0.13 -1.59 -3.90
C PHE A 97 -0.70 -2.95 -3.53
N SER A 98 -0.53 -3.97 -4.36
CA SER A 98 -1.02 -5.34 -4.12
C SER A 98 -0.39 -5.98 -2.88
N ALA A 99 0.85 -5.64 -2.52
CA ALA A 99 1.45 -6.06 -1.26
C ALA A 99 0.80 -5.38 -0.05
N LEU A 100 0.47 -4.09 -0.16
CA LEU A 100 -0.25 -3.36 0.89
C LEU A 100 -1.70 -3.82 1.03
N VAL A 101 -2.35 -4.30 -0.04
CA VAL A 101 -3.67 -4.94 0.06
C VAL A 101 -3.60 -6.23 0.87
N GLY A 102 -2.53 -7.03 0.70
CA GLY A 102 -2.32 -8.28 1.42
C GLY A 102 -1.74 -8.13 2.84
N ARG A 103 -1.48 -6.91 3.31
CA ARG A 103 -0.83 -6.67 4.60
C ARG A 103 -1.79 -6.94 5.77
N SER A 104 -1.24 -7.34 6.91
CA SER A 104 -2.00 -7.43 8.16
C SER A 104 -2.00 -6.07 8.87
N LEU A 105 -3.15 -5.41 8.90
CA LEU A 105 -3.33 -4.17 9.65
C LEU A 105 -3.45 -4.45 11.16
N CYS A 106 -2.92 -3.53 11.97
CA CYS A 106 -2.92 -3.64 13.43
C CYS A 106 -2.31 -4.95 13.97
N SER A 107 -1.33 -5.53 13.25
CA SER A 107 -0.59 -6.72 13.67
C SER A 107 0.79 -6.34 14.23
N THR A 108 1.29 -7.13 15.16
CA THR A 108 2.66 -6.99 15.70
C THR A 108 3.72 -7.70 14.84
N SER A 109 3.30 -8.51 13.87
CA SER A 109 4.19 -9.19 12.91
C SER A 109 3.72 -8.95 11.48
N ASP A 110 4.66 -9.04 10.55
CA ASP A 110 4.39 -9.04 9.10
C ASP A 110 3.65 -7.79 8.59
N TYR A 111 3.74 -6.68 9.32
CA TYR A 111 3.30 -5.37 8.88
C TYR A 111 4.30 -4.79 7.88
N CYS A 112 3.79 -4.19 6.80
CA CYS A 112 4.60 -3.43 5.86
C CYS A 112 3.88 -2.14 5.45
N ASN A 113 4.67 -1.11 5.17
CA ASN A 113 4.21 0.16 4.61
C ASN A 113 4.82 0.38 3.22
N ALA A 114 4.41 1.45 2.55
CA ALA A 114 4.83 1.75 1.19
C ALA A 114 6.35 1.94 1.06
N ASP A 115 7.01 2.46 2.11
CA ASP A 115 8.46 2.64 2.11
C ASP A 115 9.21 1.32 2.27
N THR A 116 8.63 0.31 2.96
CA THR A 116 9.11 -1.08 2.91
C THR A 116 9.15 -1.59 1.47
N LEU A 117 8.13 -1.24 0.68
CA LEU A 117 7.90 -1.72 -0.69
C LEU A 117 8.47 -0.77 -1.76
N GLN A 118 9.31 0.19 -1.38
CA GLN A 118 9.87 1.15 -2.31
C GLN A 118 10.83 0.44 -3.28
N VAL A 119 10.44 0.35 -4.55
CA VAL A 119 11.34 -0.14 -5.59
C VAL A 119 12.35 0.94 -5.98
N VAL A 120 13.60 0.53 -6.07
CA VAL A 120 14.69 1.36 -6.58
C VAL A 120 15.07 0.91 -7.97
N ALA A 121 15.15 1.86 -8.90
CA ALA A 121 15.78 1.68 -10.21
C ALA A 121 17.16 2.32 -10.19
N GLN A 122 18.22 1.51 -10.15
CA GLN A 122 19.60 1.98 -10.03
C GLN A 122 20.39 1.71 -11.31
N ARG A 123 20.81 2.80 -11.98
CA ARG A 123 21.81 2.70 -13.06
C ARG A 123 23.18 2.38 -12.47
N PHE A 124 23.89 1.42 -13.05
CA PHE A 124 25.24 1.04 -12.64
C PHE A 124 26.11 0.62 -13.81
N ASP A 125 27.42 0.58 -13.57
CA ASP A 125 28.42 0.02 -14.49
C ASP A 125 28.88 -1.33 -13.96
N VAL A 126 28.78 -2.37 -14.79
CA VAL A 126 29.19 -3.75 -14.44
C VAL A 126 30.68 -3.82 -14.12
N ALA A 127 31.51 -2.98 -14.75
CA ALA A 127 32.95 -2.91 -14.46
C ALA A 127 33.28 -2.17 -13.14
N SER A 128 32.32 -1.43 -12.58
CA SER A 128 32.47 -0.67 -11.33
C SER A 128 31.15 -0.61 -10.55
N PRO A 129 30.61 -1.77 -10.12
CA PRO A 129 29.22 -1.90 -9.67
C PRO A 129 28.94 -1.17 -8.35
N ALA A 130 29.98 -0.95 -7.54
CA ALA A 130 29.86 -0.17 -6.31
C ALA A 130 29.61 1.33 -6.58
N HIS A 131 29.87 1.82 -7.80
CA HIS A 131 29.56 3.20 -8.19
C HIS A 131 28.09 3.32 -8.53
N SER A 132 27.38 4.18 -7.81
CA SER A 132 25.95 4.44 -8.03
C SER A 132 25.76 5.81 -8.65
N CYS A 133 24.87 5.88 -9.63
CA CYS A 133 24.46 7.13 -10.23
C CYS A 133 23.10 7.54 -9.65
N VAL A 134 23.05 8.66 -8.94
CA VAL A 134 21.86 9.13 -8.23
C VAL A 134 21.35 10.40 -8.88
N THR A 135 20.09 10.37 -9.31
CA THR A 135 19.40 11.55 -9.82
C THR A 135 18.62 12.19 -8.68
N THR A 136 19.03 13.41 -8.30
CA THR A 136 18.30 14.22 -7.33
C THR A 136 17.44 15.24 -8.08
N ARG A 137 16.12 15.18 -7.90
CA ARG A 137 15.20 16.20 -8.39
C ARG A 137 15.17 17.39 -7.44
N ARG A 138 15.26 18.59 -7.97
CA ARG A 138 14.95 19.86 -7.30
C ARG A 138 13.87 20.60 -8.11
N ARG A 139 13.25 21.64 -7.52
CA ARG A 139 12.25 22.45 -8.24
C ARG A 139 12.87 23.28 -9.37
N ASP A 140 14.16 23.59 -9.27
CA ASP A 140 14.97 24.34 -10.24
C ASP A 140 15.70 23.44 -11.26
N GLY A 141 15.43 22.14 -11.26
CA GLY A 141 16.03 21.18 -12.19
C GLY A 141 16.45 19.88 -11.53
N GLY A 142 17.11 19.00 -12.28
CA GLY A 142 17.69 17.77 -11.75
C GLY A 142 19.20 17.85 -11.72
N THR A 143 19.83 17.14 -10.78
CA THR A 143 21.28 16.90 -10.81
C THR A 143 21.51 15.40 -10.77
N GLN A 144 22.40 14.92 -11.62
CA GLN A 144 22.85 13.54 -11.62
C GLN A 144 24.24 13.50 -10.98
N ASN A 145 24.35 12.79 -9.86
CA ASN A 145 25.58 12.69 -9.07
C ASN A 145 26.08 11.26 -9.11
N MET A 146 27.37 11.08 -9.39
CA MET A 146 28.03 9.79 -9.25
C MET A 146 28.59 9.66 -7.82
N LEU A 147 28.14 8.63 -7.11
CA LEU A 147 28.66 8.27 -5.79
C LEU A 147 29.68 7.13 -5.97
N ALA A 148 30.95 7.41 -5.66
CA ALA A 148 31.99 6.40 -5.68
C ALA A 148 31.86 5.46 -4.47
N GLY A 149 31.88 4.15 -4.74
CA GLY A 149 31.57 3.06 -3.81
C GLY A 149 32.60 2.76 -2.73
N ARG A 150 33.65 3.59 -2.56
CA ARG A 150 34.69 3.37 -1.55
C ARG A 150 34.34 3.90 -0.14
N ALA A 151 33.27 4.67 0.00
CA ALA A 151 33.01 5.49 1.19
C ALA A 151 31.83 5.00 2.06
N GLY A 152 31.71 3.70 2.28
CA GLY A 152 30.67 3.10 3.14
C GLY A 152 29.25 3.19 2.57
N LEU A 153 28.30 2.69 3.36
CA LEU A 153 26.87 2.63 3.02
C LEU A 153 26.28 4.01 2.73
N LYS A 154 25.43 4.10 1.71
CA LYS A 154 24.84 5.36 1.24
C LYS A 154 23.37 5.49 1.62
N PHE A 155 22.64 4.39 1.59
CA PHE A 155 21.21 4.36 1.84
C PHE A 155 20.95 3.42 3.02
N ILE A 156 20.55 4.00 4.15
CA ILE A 156 20.22 3.23 5.35
C ILE A 156 18.71 3.04 5.41
N ARG A 157 18.26 1.82 5.75
CA ARG A 157 16.84 1.52 5.95
C ARG A 157 16.21 2.56 6.89
N PRO A 158 15.10 3.21 6.51
CA PRO A 158 14.40 4.17 7.35
C PRO A 158 13.91 3.57 8.68
N TYR A 159 13.66 4.42 9.69
CA TYR A 159 13.28 3.93 11.02
C TYR A 159 11.88 3.28 11.09
N HIS A 160 10.96 3.76 10.28
CA HIS A 160 9.59 3.26 10.17
C HIS A 160 9.47 2.01 9.27
N VAL A 161 10.56 1.60 8.61
CA VAL A 161 10.59 0.36 7.81
C VAL A 161 11.10 -0.78 8.70
N ASP A 162 10.30 -1.84 8.85
CA ASP A 162 10.68 -2.99 9.68
C ASP A 162 11.85 -3.78 9.08
N ASN A 163 12.69 -4.35 9.95
CA ASN A 163 13.87 -5.11 9.58
C ASN A 163 13.56 -6.54 9.09
N SER A 164 12.37 -7.05 9.37
CA SER A 164 11.97 -8.43 9.13
C SER A 164 10.73 -8.54 8.24
N SER A 165 10.43 -7.49 7.47
CA SER A 165 9.22 -7.42 6.67
C SER A 165 9.11 -8.57 5.67
N ARG A 166 8.13 -9.45 5.89
CA ARG A 166 7.64 -10.39 4.87
C ARG A 166 6.47 -9.74 4.16
N ILE A 167 6.37 -9.96 2.85
CA ILE A 167 5.26 -9.42 2.06
C ILE A 167 4.32 -10.54 1.63
N THR A 168 3.03 -10.25 1.68
CA THR A 168 1.98 -11.07 1.08
C THR A 168 1.42 -10.29 -0.10
N LEU A 169 1.42 -10.89 -1.29
CA LEU A 169 0.94 -10.25 -2.50
C LEU A 169 -0.47 -10.74 -2.83
N ASP A 170 -1.39 -9.81 -3.08
CA ASP A 170 -2.63 -10.09 -3.79
C ASP A 170 -2.30 -10.30 -5.28
N ILE A 171 -1.98 -11.56 -5.64
CA ILE A 171 -1.56 -11.94 -7.00
C ILE A 171 -2.66 -11.65 -8.03
N PRO A 172 -3.93 -12.06 -7.82
CA PRO A 172 -4.99 -11.76 -8.79
C PRO A 172 -5.15 -10.25 -9.05
N LEU A 173 -5.06 -9.41 -8.01
CA LEU A 173 -5.11 -7.97 -8.17
C LEU A 173 -3.91 -7.44 -8.97
N LEU A 174 -2.70 -7.91 -8.67
CA LEU A 174 -1.50 -7.49 -9.37
C LEU A 174 -1.57 -7.86 -10.87
N GLU A 175 -2.01 -9.08 -11.20
CA GLU A 175 -2.18 -9.49 -12.58
C GLU A 175 -3.21 -8.64 -13.32
N ALA A 176 -4.34 -8.31 -12.68
CA ALA A 176 -5.36 -7.45 -13.26
C ALA A 176 -4.84 -6.03 -13.55
N LEU A 177 -4.07 -5.46 -12.61
CA LEU A 177 -3.44 -4.14 -12.77
C LEU A 177 -2.38 -4.13 -13.89
N LEU A 178 -1.57 -5.18 -14.00
CA LEU A 178 -0.56 -5.29 -15.07
C LEU A 178 -1.18 -5.45 -16.46
N LYS A 179 -2.36 -6.08 -16.56
CA LYS A 179 -3.11 -6.27 -17.81
C LYS A 179 -4.01 -5.09 -18.19
N LEU A 180 -4.13 -4.08 -17.32
CA LEU A 180 -5.03 -2.95 -17.52
C LEU A 180 -4.59 -2.13 -18.75
N PRO A 181 -5.42 -2.05 -19.82
CA PRO A 181 -5.05 -1.34 -21.03
C PRO A 181 -4.97 0.17 -20.78
N ALA A 182 -4.21 0.88 -21.61
CA ALA A 182 -4.16 2.33 -21.58
C ALA A 182 -5.56 2.93 -21.82
N GLY A 183 -5.88 3.96 -21.03
CA GLY A 183 -7.17 4.65 -21.08
C GLY A 183 -7.48 5.33 -19.75
N GLU A 184 -8.63 5.99 -19.69
CA GLU A 184 -9.04 6.84 -18.55
C GLU A 184 -9.07 6.07 -17.21
N LEU A 185 -9.54 4.81 -17.20
CA LEU A 185 -9.54 4.02 -15.98
C LEU A 185 -8.11 3.74 -15.47
N LYS A 186 -7.17 3.46 -16.38
CA LYS A 186 -5.77 3.25 -16.03
C LYS A 186 -5.15 4.52 -15.46
N GLU A 187 -5.38 5.65 -16.09
CA GLU A 187 -4.87 6.95 -15.61
C GLU A 187 -5.38 7.25 -14.19
N ARG A 188 -6.67 7.04 -13.93
CA ARG A 188 -7.26 7.21 -12.59
C ARG A 188 -6.65 6.25 -11.57
N ILE A 189 -6.50 4.97 -11.92
CA ILE A 189 -5.88 3.98 -11.03
C ILE A 189 -4.41 4.34 -10.75
N ASP A 190 -3.64 4.74 -11.76
CA ASP A 190 -2.23 5.12 -11.62
C ASP A 190 -2.07 6.28 -10.63
N GLU A 191 -2.85 7.35 -10.81
CA GLU A 191 -2.81 8.52 -9.94
C GLU A 191 -3.27 8.22 -8.51
N ALA A 192 -4.31 7.41 -8.37
CA ALA A 192 -4.82 7.00 -7.07
C ALA A 192 -3.84 6.09 -6.32
N VAL A 193 -3.21 5.13 -7.00
CA VAL A 193 -2.18 4.26 -6.41
C VAL A 193 -1.00 5.11 -5.93
N VAL A 194 -0.55 6.09 -6.71
CA VAL A 194 0.53 7.00 -6.27
C VAL A 194 0.14 7.75 -5.00
N SER A 195 -1.08 8.28 -4.93
CA SER A 195 -1.58 9.02 -3.76
C SER A 195 -1.73 8.10 -2.54
N PHE A 196 -2.26 6.89 -2.75
CA PHE A 196 -2.40 5.85 -1.73
C PHE A 196 -1.04 5.45 -1.14
N LEU A 197 -0.05 5.13 -1.98
CA LEU A 197 1.27 4.72 -1.52
C LEU A 197 1.92 5.82 -0.69
N ARG A 198 1.82 7.09 -1.11
CA ARG A 198 2.34 8.23 -0.33
C ARG A 198 1.65 8.41 1.01
N ALA A 199 0.37 8.09 1.10
CA ALA A 199 -0.39 8.17 2.34
C ALA A 199 -0.15 7.00 3.30
N ASN A 200 0.52 5.93 2.83
CA ASN A 200 0.76 4.71 3.59
C ASN A 200 2.27 4.47 3.78
N THR A 201 3.06 5.53 3.95
CA THR A 201 4.51 5.40 4.17
C THR A 201 4.89 5.22 5.63
N ASP A 202 4.04 5.70 6.56
CA ASP A 202 4.34 5.90 7.99
C ASP A 202 5.59 6.75 8.28
N ALA A 203 6.10 7.44 7.25
CA ALA A 203 7.28 8.24 7.38
C ALA A 203 6.97 9.47 8.24
N SER A 204 7.78 9.74 9.27
CA SER A 204 7.61 10.92 10.13
C SER A 204 7.58 12.28 9.39
N SER A 205 8.03 12.31 8.14
CA SER A 205 7.96 13.49 7.26
C SER A 205 6.58 13.75 6.65
N ILE A 206 5.67 12.77 6.71
CA ILE A 206 4.27 12.88 6.27
C ILE A 206 3.42 12.76 7.52
N ASP A 207 2.76 13.84 7.93
CA ASP A 207 1.89 13.82 9.09
C ASP A 207 0.51 13.24 8.74
N GLU A 208 -0.24 12.78 9.75
CA GLU A 208 -1.59 12.20 9.58
C GLU A 208 -2.53 13.11 8.79
N ARG A 209 -2.34 14.44 8.87
CA ARG A 209 -3.13 15.41 8.10
C ARG A 209 -2.86 15.28 6.61
N SER A 210 -1.59 15.21 6.22
CA SER A 210 -1.18 14.99 4.83
C SER A 210 -1.64 13.63 4.32
N GLU A 211 -1.51 12.57 5.13
CA GLU A 211 -2.01 11.24 4.79
C GLU A 211 -3.52 11.25 4.53
N LEU A 212 -4.29 11.94 5.37
CA LEU A 212 -5.74 12.03 5.24
C LEU A 212 -6.16 12.76 3.95
N ILE A 213 -5.45 13.83 3.60
CA ILE A 213 -5.66 14.56 2.34
C ILE A 213 -5.33 13.65 1.15
N LEU A 214 -4.20 12.94 1.18
CA LEU A 214 -3.77 12.05 0.11
C LEU A 214 -4.72 10.86 -0.08
N MET A 215 -5.19 10.24 1.01
CA MET A 215 -6.20 9.18 0.95
C MET A 215 -7.49 9.69 0.33
N ARG A 216 -7.91 10.91 0.68
CA ARG A 216 -9.10 11.50 0.07
C ARG A 216 -8.93 11.76 -1.43
N VAL A 217 -7.78 12.32 -1.83
CA VAL A 217 -7.44 12.52 -3.24
C VAL A 217 -7.49 11.18 -3.99
N ALA A 218 -6.88 10.12 -3.43
CA ALA A 218 -6.88 8.81 -4.05
C ALA A 218 -8.29 8.27 -4.32
N ILE A 219 -9.22 8.41 -3.36
CA ILE A 219 -10.60 7.94 -3.55
C ILE A 219 -11.39 8.84 -4.52
N ASP A 220 -11.26 10.17 -4.41
CA ASP A 220 -11.92 11.11 -5.35
C ASP A 220 -11.49 10.81 -6.80
N THR A 221 -10.19 10.59 -7.03
CA THR A 221 -9.64 10.24 -8.34
C THR A 221 -10.17 8.90 -8.85
N LEU A 222 -10.22 7.84 -8.03
CA LEU A 222 -10.76 6.54 -8.46
C LEU A 222 -12.23 6.62 -8.87
N LEU A 223 -13.03 7.34 -8.10
CA LEU A 223 -14.47 7.45 -8.32
C LEU A 223 -14.82 8.51 -9.39
N ASP A 224 -13.83 9.19 -9.95
CA ASP A 224 -14.00 10.30 -10.91
C ASP A 224 -15.01 11.34 -10.43
N VAL A 225 -14.83 11.79 -9.19
CA VAL A 225 -15.72 12.78 -8.58
C VAL A 225 -14.98 14.10 -8.34
N PRO A 226 -15.66 15.24 -8.54
CA PRO A 226 -15.11 16.51 -8.11
C PRO A 226 -14.89 16.51 -6.60
N HIS A 227 -14.02 17.39 -6.11
CA HIS A 227 -13.73 17.57 -4.69
C HIS A 227 -14.89 18.25 -3.92
N ASP A 228 -16.10 17.73 -4.06
CA ASP A 228 -17.33 18.12 -3.40
C ASP A 228 -17.84 17.01 -2.48
N LYS A 229 -18.39 17.40 -1.32
CA LYS A 229 -18.89 16.46 -0.30
C LYS A 229 -20.08 15.67 -0.82
N ALA A 230 -21.02 16.31 -1.50
CA ALA A 230 -22.25 15.66 -1.95
C ALA A 230 -21.98 14.69 -3.12
N ALA A 231 -21.11 15.07 -4.05
CA ALA A 231 -20.66 14.20 -5.14
C ALA A 231 -19.97 12.93 -4.61
N PHE A 232 -19.01 13.09 -3.70
CA PHE A 232 -18.32 11.95 -3.09
C PHE A 232 -19.25 11.04 -2.29
N ARG A 233 -20.14 11.62 -1.49
CA ARG A 233 -21.14 10.85 -0.74
C ARG A 233 -21.99 9.99 -1.67
N ARG A 234 -22.47 10.57 -2.76
CA ARG A 234 -23.25 9.84 -3.76
C ARG A 234 -22.44 8.70 -4.38
N ALA A 235 -21.24 9.00 -4.87
CA ALA A 235 -20.39 8.02 -5.53
C ALA A 235 -20.00 6.85 -4.61
N ILE A 236 -19.69 7.12 -3.33
CA ILE A 236 -19.38 6.07 -2.36
C ILE A 236 -20.60 5.17 -2.11
N ASN A 237 -21.78 5.74 -1.90
CA ASN A 237 -22.99 4.94 -1.66
C ASN A 237 -23.41 4.13 -2.91
N GLU A 238 -23.30 4.71 -4.11
CA GLU A 238 -23.55 4.00 -5.38
C GLU A 238 -22.50 2.91 -5.65
N HIS A 239 -21.26 3.13 -5.24
CA HIS A 239 -20.18 2.17 -5.43
C HIS A 239 -20.28 0.96 -4.49
N PHE A 240 -20.97 1.06 -3.35
CA PHE A 240 -21.18 -0.05 -2.42
C PHE A 240 -22.68 -0.40 -2.33
N ASP A 241 -23.29 -0.63 -3.49
CA ASP A 241 -24.71 -1.00 -3.66
C ASP A 241 -25.05 -2.42 -3.18
N GLU A 242 -24.05 -3.26 -2.97
CA GLU A 242 -24.21 -4.61 -2.39
C GLU A 242 -24.42 -4.64 -0.88
N LEU A 243 -24.28 -3.50 -0.19
CA LEU A 243 -24.43 -3.46 1.25
C LEU A 243 -25.88 -3.79 1.67
N PRO A 244 -26.09 -4.46 2.82
CA PRO A 244 -27.41 -4.82 3.30
C PRO A 244 -28.37 -3.61 3.38
N ASN A 245 -29.62 -3.86 2.98
CA ASN A 245 -30.73 -2.94 3.12
C ASN A 245 -31.94 -3.69 3.73
N PRO A 246 -32.36 -3.39 4.97
CA PRO A 246 -31.92 -2.28 5.82
C PRO A 246 -30.47 -2.46 6.34
N PRO A 247 -29.79 -1.36 6.76
CA PRO A 247 -28.44 -1.42 7.32
C PRO A 247 -28.35 -2.28 8.58
N ILE A 248 -27.19 -2.90 8.78
CA ILE A 248 -26.86 -3.65 10.00
C ILE A 248 -26.14 -2.71 10.96
N TRP A 249 -26.71 -2.56 12.16
CA TRP A 249 -26.15 -1.71 13.20
C TRP A 249 -25.34 -2.55 14.19
N HIS A 250 -24.04 -2.29 14.25
CA HIS A 250 -23.12 -2.97 15.14
C HIS A 250 -23.02 -2.22 16.47
N LYS A 251 -22.84 -2.96 17.57
CA LYS A 251 -22.67 -2.38 18.91
C LYS A 251 -21.20 -2.09 19.15
N GLY A 252 -20.85 -0.83 19.40
CA GLY A 252 -19.49 -0.42 19.71
C GLY A 252 -19.43 0.94 20.40
N SER A 253 -18.23 1.47 20.60
CA SER A 253 -18.02 2.77 21.27
C SER A 253 -18.53 3.97 20.46
N LEU A 254 -18.73 3.78 19.15
CA LEU A 254 -19.20 4.76 18.19
C LEU A 254 -20.44 4.19 17.50
N ASP A 255 -21.52 3.93 18.23
CA ASP A 255 -22.73 3.31 17.69
C ASP A 255 -23.71 4.33 17.06
N GLU A 256 -24.87 3.83 16.59
CA GLU A 256 -25.93 4.63 15.96
C GLU A 256 -26.36 5.83 16.82
N GLN A 257 -26.48 5.65 18.15
CA GLN A 257 -26.92 6.72 19.04
C GLN A 257 -25.92 7.88 19.03
N TRP A 258 -24.63 7.54 18.97
CA TRP A 258 -23.54 8.49 18.92
C TRP A 258 -23.57 9.28 17.59
N TRP A 259 -23.72 8.59 16.46
CA TRP A 259 -23.71 9.22 15.14
C TRP A 259 -24.95 10.08 14.89
N CYS A 260 -26.14 9.58 15.20
CA CYS A 260 -27.40 10.30 15.01
C CYS A 260 -27.51 11.54 15.90
N LYS A 261 -26.80 11.57 17.04
CA LYS A 261 -26.66 12.77 17.87
C LYS A 261 -25.73 13.80 17.23
N HIS A 262 -24.64 13.33 16.61
CA HIS A 262 -23.58 14.19 16.09
C HIS A 262 -23.85 14.72 14.67
N TRP A 263 -24.42 13.92 13.78
CA TRP A 263 -24.74 14.29 12.41
C TRP A 263 -26.24 14.55 12.22
N ASP A 264 -26.61 15.33 11.21
CA ASP A 264 -28.02 15.69 10.95
C ASP A 264 -28.90 14.46 10.69
N LYS A 265 -30.24 14.65 10.73
CA LYS A 265 -31.28 13.61 10.54
C LYS A 265 -31.28 12.90 9.15
N HIS A 266 -30.26 13.10 8.34
CA HIS A 266 -30.13 12.57 6.97
C HIS A 266 -29.07 11.48 6.83
N VAL A 267 -28.49 11.00 7.94
CA VAL A 267 -27.59 9.85 7.96
C VAL A 267 -28.41 8.59 8.16
N ASN A 268 -28.43 7.72 7.15
CA ASN A 268 -29.29 6.54 7.14
C ASN A 268 -28.53 5.23 7.39
N ARG A 269 -27.19 5.23 7.41
CA ARG A 269 -26.34 4.04 7.59
C ARG A 269 -24.92 4.39 8.08
N PRO A 270 -24.15 3.42 8.61
CA PRO A 270 -22.76 3.61 9.03
C PRO A 270 -21.83 4.26 8.00
N LEU A 271 -21.78 3.74 6.77
CA LEU A 271 -20.92 4.26 5.72
C LEU A 271 -21.17 5.74 5.47
N ASP A 272 -22.43 6.14 5.51
CA ASP A 272 -22.85 7.51 5.26
C ASP A 272 -22.39 8.46 6.38
N ALA A 273 -22.49 8.02 7.64
CA ALA A 273 -21.95 8.73 8.79
C ALA A 273 -20.44 8.93 8.65
N TRP A 274 -19.72 7.86 8.28
CA TRP A 274 -18.28 7.90 8.08
C TRP A 274 -17.89 8.83 6.93
N VAL A 275 -18.62 8.82 5.81
CA VAL A 275 -18.35 9.75 4.70
C VAL A 275 -18.46 11.20 5.18
N HIS A 276 -19.51 11.52 5.95
CA HIS A 276 -19.69 12.87 6.50
C HIS A 276 -18.50 13.29 7.36
N ASP A 277 -18.05 12.40 8.25
CA ASP A 277 -16.96 12.64 9.18
C ASP A 277 -15.59 12.69 8.48
N PHE A 278 -15.33 11.79 7.54
CA PHE A 278 -14.12 11.77 6.73
C PHE A 278 -13.95 13.06 5.91
N CYS A 279 -15.04 13.58 5.34
CA CYS A 279 -15.04 14.88 4.67
C CYS A 279 -14.67 16.01 5.64
N ALA A 280 -15.26 16.01 6.85
CA ALA A 280 -15.00 17.03 7.87
C ALA A 280 -13.54 16.95 8.37
N ALA A 281 -13.04 15.75 8.66
CA ALA A 281 -11.68 15.49 9.09
C ALA A 281 -10.66 15.96 8.05
N ARG A 282 -10.89 15.66 6.76
CA ARG A 282 -10.03 16.13 5.66
C ARG A 282 -10.06 17.64 5.51
N ASN A 283 -11.25 18.25 5.56
CA ASN A 283 -11.36 19.71 5.47
C ASN A 283 -10.60 20.39 6.62
N ALA A 284 -10.73 19.87 7.84
CA ALA A 284 -9.98 20.35 8.99
C ALA A 284 -8.46 20.14 8.85
N ALA A 285 -8.02 19.06 8.22
CA ALA A 285 -6.61 18.81 7.92
C ALA A 285 -6.04 19.81 6.90
N ALA A 286 -6.80 20.17 5.86
CA ALA A 286 -6.36 21.04 4.79
C ALA A 286 -6.42 22.55 5.14
N HIS A 287 -7.46 22.97 5.86
CA HIS A 287 -7.77 24.39 6.09
C HIS A 287 -7.77 24.79 7.57
N GLY A 288 -7.54 23.85 8.48
CA GLY A 288 -7.79 24.04 9.91
C GLY A 288 -9.26 23.82 10.26
N PRO A 289 -9.60 23.70 11.56
CA PRO A 289 -10.97 23.50 11.99
C PRO A 289 -11.83 24.72 11.63
N ALA A 290 -12.97 24.48 10.96
CA ALA A 290 -13.93 25.53 10.68
C ALA A 290 -14.66 25.94 11.98
N ASN A 291 -14.81 27.25 12.19
CA ASN A 291 -15.57 27.77 13.33
C ASN A 291 -17.05 27.36 13.19
N GLY A 292 -17.55 26.54 14.11
CA GLY A 292 -18.97 26.16 14.19
C GLY A 292 -19.34 24.84 13.52
N GLU A 293 -18.42 24.15 12.83
CA GLU A 293 -18.66 22.77 12.39
C GLU A 293 -18.49 21.80 13.58
N ARG A 294 -19.38 20.79 13.65
CA ARG A 294 -19.20 19.69 14.60
C ARG A 294 -17.95 18.91 14.15
N GLY A 295 -16.94 18.85 15.02
CA GLY A 295 -15.66 18.21 14.73
C GLY A 295 -15.80 16.72 14.39
N SER A 296 -14.70 16.10 13.96
CA SER A 296 -14.68 14.67 13.64
C SER A 296 -14.85 13.81 14.89
N ILE A 297 -15.57 12.71 14.72
CA ILE A 297 -15.99 11.79 15.77
C ILE A 297 -15.09 10.58 15.84
N TRP A 298 -14.58 10.17 14.68
CA TRP A 298 -13.53 9.19 14.59
C TRP A 298 -12.19 9.90 14.77
N PRO A 299 -11.27 9.31 15.53
CA PRO A 299 -9.88 9.74 15.47
C PRO A 299 -9.32 9.68 14.04
N ARG A 300 -8.30 10.48 13.71
CA ARG A 300 -7.71 10.48 12.36
C ARG A 300 -7.20 9.10 11.95
N HIS A 301 -6.55 8.38 12.86
CA HIS A 301 -6.06 7.03 12.61
C HIS A 301 -7.16 6.08 12.15
N ASN A 302 -8.39 6.23 12.65
CA ASN A 302 -9.52 5.41 12.23
C ASN A 302 -9.85 5.63 10.75
N HIS A 303 -9.87 6.88 10.30
CA HIS A 303 -10.07 7.18 8.88
C HIS A 303 -8.94 6.63 8.02
N LEU A 304 -7.69 6.77 8.45
CA LEU A 304 -6.53 6.30 7.70
C LEU A 304 -6.54 4.77 7.57
N ILE A 305 -6.71 4.04 8.66
CA ILE A 305 -6.78 2.57 8.66
C ILE A 305 -7.95 2.10 7.78
N PHE A 306 -9.15 2.65 8.01
CA PHE A 306 -10.34 2.22 7.27
C PHE A 306 -10.26 2.57 5.79
N SER A 307 -9.84 3.78 5.43
CA SER A 307 -9.68 4.16 4.02
C SER A 307 -8.58 3.36 3.31
N ALA A 308 -7.51 3.01 4.02
CA ALA A 308 -6.45 2.20 3.45
C ALA A 308 -6.89 0.77 3.13
N TRP A 309 -7.87 0.26 3.85
CA TRP A 309 -8.52 -1.03 3.59
C TRP A 309 -9.67 -0.93 2.57
N LEU A 310 -10.44 0.17 2.59
CA LEU A 310 -11.58 0.40 1.70
C LEU A 310 -11.16 0.67 0.25
N LEU A 311 -10.10 1.45 0.03
CA LEU A 311 -9.66 1.85 -1.32
C LEU A 311 -9.34 0.65 -2.22
N PRO A 312 -8.61 -0.39 -1.77
CA PRO A 312 -8.43 -1.62 -2.52
C PRO A 312 -9.72 -2.28 -3.00
N LEU A 313 -10.78 -2.26 -2.18
CA LEU A 313 -12.08 -2.81 -2.57
C LEU A 313 -12.71 -2.02 -3.72
N ILE A 314 -12.49 -0.70 -3.75
CA ILE A 314 -12.93 0.17 -4.85
C ILE A 314 -12.22 -0.20 -6.15
N VAL A 315 -10.88 -0.32 -6.10
CA VAL A 315 -10.05 -0.72 -7.25
C VAL A 315 -10.51 -2.08 -7.79
N LYS A 316 -10.69 -3.07 -6.91
CA LYS A 316 -11.16 -4.41 -7.29
C LYS A 316 -12.52 -4.39 -8.00
N LYS A 317 -13.48 -3.56 -7.56
CA LYS A 317 -14.78 -3.43 -8.25
C LYS A 317 -14.63 -2.79 -9.62
N LEU A 318 -13.84 -1.72 -9.75
CA LEU A 318 -13.61 -1.06 -11.04
C LEU A 318 -12.96 -2.02 -12.06
N LEU A 319 -11.99 -2.83 -11.61
CA LEU A 319 -11.38 -3.88 -12.42
C LEU A 319 -12.37 -5.00 -12.78
N ALA A 320 -13.23 -5.41 -11.84
CA ALA A 320 -14.26 -6.41 -12.08
C ALA A 320 -15.33 -5.93 -13.09
N GLN A 321 -15.75 -4.66 -12.99
CA GLN A 321 -16.64 -4.02 -13.97
C GLN A 321 -16.01 -3.95 -15.37
N SER A 322 -14.68 -3.93 -15.45
CA SER A 322 -13.93 -3.98 -16.70
C SER A 322 -13.61 -5.40 -17.18
N GLY A 323 -14.08 -6.43 -16.47
CA GLY A 323 -13.84 -7.84 -16.80
C GLY A 323 -12.39 -8.32 -16.57
N LEU A 324 -11.58 -7.57 -15.82
CA LEU A 324 -10.17 -7.88 -15.57
C LEU A 324 -9.92 -8.58 -14.24
N TYR A 325 -10.90 -8.58 -13.33
CA TYR A 325 -10.78 -9.13 -11.99
C TYR A 325 -12.06 -9.89 -11.61
N GLU A 326 -11.91 -11.01 -10.91
CA GLU A 326 -13.02 -11.73 -10.30
C GLU A 326 -12.91 -11.62 -8.79
N PHE A 327 -14.01 -11.22 -8.14
CA PHE A 327 -14.04 -11.12 -6.69
C PHE A 327 -13.83 -12.48 -6.03
N THR A 328 -12.86 -12.55 -5.12
CA THR A 328 -12.69 -13.67 -4.21
C THR A 328 -13.87 -13.76 -3.23
N ALA A 329 -13.95 -14.86 -2.47
CA ALA A 329 -14.96 -14.97 -1.42
C ALA A 329 -14.72 -13.92 -0.32
N GLU A 330 -13.46 -13.67 0.01
CA GLU A 330 -13.02 -12.66 0.97
C GLU A 330 -13.39 -11.26 0.50
N ASP A 331 -13.24 -10.94 -0.79
CA ASP A 331 -13.66 -9.66 -1.36
C ASP A 331 -15.16 -9.43 -1.20
N LYS A 332 -15.98 -10.46 -1.49
CA LYS A 332 -17.44 -10.38 -1.38
C LYS A 332 -17.87 -10.13 0.07
N VAL A 333 -17.28 -10.86 1.02
CA VAL A 333 -17.54 -10.67 2.45
C VAL A 333 -17.11 -9.27 2.91
N ALA A 334 -15.90 -8.85 2.53
CA ALA A 334 -15.38 -7.52 2.85
C ALA A 334 -16.33 -6.41 2.39
N ARG A 335 -16.74 -6.47 1.12
CA ARG A 335 -17.59 -5.44 0.50
C ARG A 335 -19.00 -5.41 1.07
N ALA A 336 -19.54 -6.55 1.49
CA ALA A 336 -20.89 -6.62 2.07
C ALA A 336 -20.95 -6.28 3.57
N GLY A 337 -19.84 -6.40 4.31
CA GLY A 337 -19.87 -6.35 5.78
C GLY A 337 -18.97 -5.31 6.44
N PHE A 338 -18.22 -4.51 5.70
CA PHE A 338 -17.24 -3.58 6.29
C PHE A 338 -17.82 -2.53 7.24
N GLU A 339 -19.13 -2.26 7.19
CA GLU A 339 -19.74 -1.30 8.10
C GLU A 339 -19.57 -1.67 9.57
N ALA A 340 -19.28 -2.95 9.87
CA ALA A 340 -18.92 -3.42 11.20
C ALA A 340 -17.75 -2.65 11.83
N PHE A 341 -16.74 -2.28 11.04
CA PHE A 341 -15.57 -1.54 11.54
C PHE A 341 -15.91 -0.14 12.04
N LEU A 342 -16.97 0.47 11.50
CA LEU A 342 -17.29 1.88 11.77
C LEU A 342 -17.83 2.09 13.19
N ALA A 343 -18.35 1.05 13.84
CA ALA A 343 -18.89 1.11 15.20
C ALA A 343 -17.82 1.28 16.30
N HIS A 344 -16.54 1.25 15.96
CA HIS A 344 -15.44 1.14 16.93
C HIS A 344 -14.33 2.18 16.72
N ASP A 345 -13.61 2.53 17.79
CA ASP A 345 -12.24 3.03 17.67
C ASP A 345 -11.30 1.84 17.39
N LEU A 346 -10.72 1.80 16.20
CA LEU A 346 -10.05 0.61 15.64
C LEU A 346 -8.76 0.25 16.35
N LEU A 347 -8.12 1.23 17.02
CA LEU A 347 -6.92 1.03 17.81
C LEU A 347 -7.19 0.94 19.32
N ALA A 348 -8.43 1.15 19.77
CA ALA A 348 -8.77 0.92 21.16
C ALA A 348 -8.74 -0.58 21.48
N PHE A 349 -8.23 -0.92 22.66
CA PHE A 349 -8.22 -2.29 23.16
C PHE A 349 -9.63 -2.83 23.39
N THR A 350 -9.85 -4.11 23.07
CA THR A 350 -11.15 -4.78 23.21
C THR A 350 -11.47 -5.17 24.65
N ASP A 351 -10.43 -5.45 25.45
CA ASP A 351 -10.49 -5.71 26.87
C ASP A 351 -9.17 -5.26 27.52
N LYS A 352 -9.16 -5.00 28.83
CA LYS A 352 -7.95 -4.62 29.58
C LYS A 352 -6.92 -5.75 29.65
N ASP A 353 -7.37 -7.00 29.52
CA ASP A 353 -6.54 -8.20 29.66
C ASP A 353 -6.15 -8.83 28.31
N GLU A 354 -6.69 -8.32 27.18
CA GLU A 354 -6.35 -8.81 25.84
C GLU A 354 -5.44 -7.83 25.10
N ASN A 355 -4.36 -8.35 24.50
CA ASN A 355 -3.51 -7.60 23.55
C ASN A 355 -4.17 -7.51 22.15
N LYS A 356 -5.48 -7.27 22.09
CA LYS A 356 -6.23 -7.14 20.84
C LYS A 356 -6.89 -5.78 20.75
N VAL A 357 -6.89 -5.23 19.55
CA VAL A 357 -7.60 -3.99 19.22
C VAL A 357 -8.87 -4.29 18.44
N TRP A 358 -9.80 -3.33 18.40
CA TRP A 358 -11.08 -3.52 17.72
C TRP A 358 -10.95 -3.83 16.23
N TRP A 359 -9.90 -3.36 15.54
CA TRP A 359 -9.61 -3.78 14.16
C TRP A 359 -9.62 -5.30 14.01
N GLN A 360 -8.78 -5.99 14.79
CA GLN A 360 -8.59 -7.44 14.70
C GLN A 360 -9.86 -8.19 15.04
N ARG A 361 -10.63 -7.67 16.01
CA ARG A 361 -11.90 -8.28 16.42
C ARG A 361 -12.97 -8.14 15.33
N ALA A 362 -13.17 -6.93 14.80
CA ALA A 362 -14.12 -6.67 13.73
C ALA A 362 -13.78 -7.48 12.47
N GLU A 363 -12.50 -7.56 12.12
CA GLU A 363 -12.01 -8.38 11.01
C GLU A 363 -12.30 -9.87 11.24
N SER A 364 -11.97 -10.39 12.42
CA SER A 364 -12.24 -11.80 12.76
C SER A 364 -13.73 -12.12 12.71
N GLU A 365 -14.59 -11.26 13.26
CA GLU A 365 -16.05 -11.44 13.26
C GLU A 365 -16.62 -11.38 11.83
N LEU A 366 -16.10 -10.49 10.98
CA LEU A 366 -16.51 -10.35 9.59
C LEU A 366 -16.21 -11.62 8.76
N TYR A 367 -15.01 -12.19 8.92
CA TYR A 367 -14.57 -13.34 8.12
C TYR A 367 -14.90 -14.71 8.74
N LEU A 368 -15.35 -14.77 10.00
CA LEU A 368 -15.68 -16.03 10.68
C LEU A 368 -16.64 -16.94 9.89
N PRO A 369 -17.74 -16.44 9.29
CA PRO A 369 -18.65 -17.31 8.53
C PRO A 369 -17.98 -17.97 7.33
N LEU A 370 -17.13 -17.22 6.61
CA LEU A 370 -16.40 -17.74 5.45
C LEU A 370 -15.39 -18.81 5.86
N LEU A 371 -14.64 -18.58 6.93
CA LEU A 371 -13.69 -19.56 7.45
C LEU A 371 -14.38 -20.84 7.91
N ALA A 372 -15.55 -20.74 8.55
CA ALA A 372 -16.34 -21.89 8.96
C ALA A 372 -16.82 -22.72 7.74
N GLU A 373 -17.28 -22.07 6.68
CA GLU A 373 -17.68 -22.73 5.43
C GLU A 373 -16.50 -23.42 4.74
N GLN A 374 -15.34 -22.77 4.67
CA GLN A 374 -14.12 -23.34 4.09
C GLN A 374 -13.63 -24.56 4.88
N LEU A 375 -13.68 -24.50 6.22
CA LEU A 375 -13.31 -25.62 7.09
C LEU A 375 -14.27 -26.81 6.93
N GLN A 376 -15.58 -26.56 6.83
CA GLN A 376 -16.56 -27.62 6.59
C GLN A 376 -16.28 -28.33 5.26
N ARG A 377 -16.05 -27.58 4.18
CA ARG A 377 -15.71 -28.14 2.86
C ARG A 377 -14.39 -28.91 2.85
N ALA A 378 -13.42 -28.56 3.69
CA ALA A 378 -12.16 -29.28 3.79
C ALA A 378 -12.26 -30.59 4.58
N CYS A 379 -13.32 -30.77 5.36
CA CYS A 379 -13.60 -31.98 6.13
C CYS A 379 -14.50 -32.98 5.39
N GLU A 380 -15.14 -32.55 4.30
CA GLU A 380 -15.88 -33.38 3.33
C GLU A 380 -14.92 -33.93 2.26
#